data_AF-F9G4I4-F1
#
_entry.id   AF-F9G4I4-F1
#
_cell.length_a   1.000
_cell.length_b   1.000
_cell.length_c   1.000
_cell.angle_alpha   90.00
_cell.angle_beta   90.00
_cell.angle_gamma   90.00
#
_symmetry.space_group_name_H-M   'P 1'
#
loop_
_entity.id
_entity.type
_entity.pdbx_description
1 polymer ?
#
loop_
_entity_poly.entity_id
_entity_poly.type
_entity_poly.pdbx_seq_one_letter_code
_entity_poly.pdbx_strand_id
1 'polypeptide(L)'
;MAEQDIYGGKLANHSPSLPKGTFTGSGAEQDIYGSKLAGHTPSLPHGAFAGSGAEQDVYGSKFADHSPSLPRPSFAGSGAEQDIYGSKFAGHSPSLPRASFGATGAEQDVYGAHFNRTAYQGLGTSALGLLHSAILPSFSLHAGLSAVAYGVSRYADRVEGKDVLWASGMTLNAWWSAIGSRYVYDSVSPLDAWNGLGYSQKLLLAGVTAWGVRLTSRVVSRSLKRGKDDPRYDVKRKDPGFWSKALFTTFLPEAVAQTIISLPFTIPFRAVAESAVASPFTSNGSVFHSLAIFLFTTGFALETLADAQLESFKKDDTAQGINREGVWSILTYSSYLGDALIHASFPILLLGAGILHPIAALGPIANYVFLRYLGGDRENEESQAERYSKHDAVKALEFEEYRQQKNSFWPKLEELKNSWTLGMLGVGVAGVVLERGLRAMVHPFVTPITPNIDTCDGFKLHHPDHEAPLTTGNPAPSKARQSYQCPLTKELSPVPLNSGP
;
A
#
# COMPACT_ATOMS: atom_id res chain seq x y z
N MET A 1 8.75 -10.76 19.08
CA MET A 1 9.53 -9.67 19.71
C MET A 1 9.75 -8.63 18.63
N ALA A 2 9.52 -7.35 18.91
CA ALA A 2 9.63 -6.27 17.95
C ALA A 2 10.54 -5.19 18.55
N GLU A 3 11.60 -4.84 17.84
CA GLU A 3 12.64 -3.90 18.26
C GLU A 3 12.75 -2.78 17.22
N GLN A 4 12.97 -1.56 17.69
CA GLN A 4 13.16 -0.38 16.84
C GLN A 4 14.28 0.44 17.45
N ASP A 5 15.38 0.60 16.70
CA ASP A 5 16.51 1.44 17.06
C ASP A 5 16.54 2.70 16.21
N ILE A 6 16.75 3.85 16.84
CA ILE A 6 16.78 5.15 16.17
C ILE A 6 18.13 5.83 16.40
N TYR A 7 18.91 5.92 15.34
CA TYR A 7 20.23 6.54 15.32
C TYR A 7 20.13 8.00 14.78
N GLY A 8 19.85 9.00 15.62
CA GLY A 8 19.77 10.45 15.25
C GLY A 8 21.13 11.06 14.84
N GLY A 9 21.33 12.21 14.17
CA GLY A 9 20.60 13.46 13.88
C GLY A 9 21.59 14.59 13.48
N LYS A 10 22.87 14.45 13.83
CA LYS A 10 24.07 15.09 13.25
C LYS A 10 25.29 14.31 13.77
N LEU A 11 25.89 13.48 12.94
CA LEU A 11 27.19 12.86 13.23
C LEU A 11 28.27 13.73 12.60
N ALA A 12 28.99 14.49 13.44
CA ALA A 12 30.07 15.36 13.01
C ALA A 12 31.41 14.87 13.58
N ASN A 13 32.41 14.83 12.70
CA ASN A 13 33.85 14.73 12.95
C ASN A 13 34.40 13.44 13.57
N HIS A 14 33.59 12.54 14.12
CA HIS A 14 33.95 11.14 14.35
C HIS A 14 32.69 10.28 14.28
N SER A 15 32.55 9.50 13.21
CA SER A 15 31.50 8.47 13.14
C SER A 15 31.90 7.32 14.06
N PRO A 16 31.20 7.01 15.17
CA PRO A 16 31.27 5.68 15.75
C PRO A 16 30.96 4.65 14.65
N SER A 17 31.62 3.50 14.70
CA SER A 17 31.20 2.37 13.87
C SER A 17 29.73 2.10 14.16
N LEU A 18 28.86 2.28 13.16
CA LEU A 18 27.49 1.80 13.24
C LEU A 18 27.56 0.31 13.62
N PRO A 19 26.70 -0.18 14.52
CA PRO A 19 26.72 -1.58 14.90
C PRO A 19 26.63 -2.42 13.63
N LYS A 20 27.55 -3.36 13.47
CA LYS A 20 27.43 -4.42 12.46
C LYS A 20 26.46 -5.44 13.03
N GLY A 21 25.18 -5.06 13.11
CA GLY A 21 24.11 -5.95 13.52
C GLY A 21 24.04 -7.12 12.53
N THR A 22 23.98 -8.34 13.04
CA THR A 22 23.59 -9.51 12.26
C THR A 22 22.26 -9.90 12.86
N PHE A 23 21.16 -9.65 12.17
CA PHE A 23 19.86 -10.11 12.66
C PHE A 23 19.80 -11.64 12.55
N THR A 24 19.87 -12.31 13.69
CA THR A 24 19.78 -13.78 13.80
C THR A 24 18.46 -14.24 14.43
N GLY A 25 17.47 -13.35 14.53
CA GLY A 25 16.25 -13.55 15.29
C GLY A 25 15.05 -14.06 14.48
N SER A 26 13.98 -14.43 15.18
CA SER A 26 12.63 -14.67 14.62
C SER A 26 11.66 -13.51 14.87
N GLY A 27 12.17 -12.39 15.41
CA GLY A 27 11.40 -11.19 15.74
C GLY A 27 11.23 -10.23 14.56
N ALA A 28 10.95 -8.96 14.83
CA ALA A 28 11.05 -7.91 13.84
C ALA A 28 11.96 -6.81 14.38
N GLU A 29 12.87 -6.29 13.56
CA GLU A 29 13.82 -5.22 13.87
C GLU A 29 13.63 -4.06 12.89
N GLN A 30 13.77 -2.82 13.35
CA GLN A 30 13.81 -1.63 12.49
C GLN A 30 14.91 -0.68 12.94
N ASP A 31 15.89 -0.43 12.06
CA ASP A 31 16.95 0.52 12.31
C ASP A 31 16.71 1.81 11.53
N ILE A 32 16.60 2.94 12.23
CA ILE A 32 16.40 4.25 11.61
C ILE A 32 17.69 5.06 11.70
N TYR A 33 18.38 5.21 10.57
CA TYR A 33 19.60 6.00 10.43
C TYR A 33 19.29 7.46 10.06
N GLY A 34 19.71 8.42 10.89
CA GLY A 34 19.33 9.84 10.81
C GLY A 34 19.96 10.68 9.68
N SER A 35 19.53 11.94 9.58
CA SER A 35 19.57 12.80 8.37
C SER A 35 20.86 13.57 8.05
N LYS A 36 21.98 13.40 8.77
CA LYS A 36 23.27 14.04 8.45
C LYS A 36 24.47 13.21 8.94
N LEU A 37 25.14 12.54 8.01
CA LEU A 37 26.50 12.03 8.18
C LEU A 37 27.47 12.98 7.46
N ALA A 38 28.29 13.72 8.21
CA ALA A 38 29.26 14.67 7.68
C ALA A 38 30.70 14.28 8.08
N GLY A 39 31.60 14.26 7.10
CA GLY A 39 32.93 13.65 7.21
C GLY A 39 32.88 12.17 6.82
N HIS A 40 34.04 11.61 6.41
CA HIS A 40 34.25 10.24 5.89
C HIS A 40 33.01 9.35 6.05
N THR A 41 32.31 9.08 4.93
CA THR A 41 31.14 8.19 4.92
C THR A 41 31.49 6.89 5.63
N PRO A 42 30.86 6.57 6.77
CA PRO A 42 31.01 5.23 7.33
C PRO A 42 30.48 4.25 6.28
N SER A 43 31.13 3.10 6.16
CA SER A 43 30.50 1.96 5.47
C SER A 43 29.13 1.75 6.12
N LEU A 44 28.06 1.79 5.32
CA LEU A 44 26.75 1.36 5.79
C LEU A 44 26.92 -0.05 6.42
N PRO A 45 26.26 -0.33 7.54
CA PRO A 45 26.42 -1.60 8.23
C PRO A 45 26.21 -2.74 7.23
N HIS A 46 27.16 -3.67 7.23
CA HIS A 46 27.07 -4.88 6.42
C HIS A 46 26.30 -5.89 7.28
N GLY A 47 24.98 -5.77 7.28
CA GLY A 47 24.11 -6.74 7.91
C GLY A 47 24.16 -8.04 7.12
N ALA A 48 24.32 -9.16 7.83
CA ALA A 48 24.01 -10.47 7.28
C ALA A 48 22.70 -10.90 7.93
N PHE A 49 21.63 -11.00 7.15
CA PHE A 49 20.37 -11.53 7.63
C PHE A 49 20.47 -13.06 7.76
N ALA A 50 20.38 -13.55 9.00
CA ALA A 50 20.46 -14.97 9.33
C ALA A 50 19.31 -15.37 10.29
N GLY A 51 18.10 -14.89 10.02
CA GLY A 51 16.91 -15.11 10.84
C GLY A 51 15.69 -15.62 10.08
N SER A 52 14.56 -15.75 10.77
CA SER A 52 13.23 -16.00 10.16
C SER A 52 12.26 -14.82 10.35
N GLY A 53 12.76 -13.72 10.90
CA GLY A 53 12.02 -12.50 11.25
C GLY A 53 11.89 -11.45 10.14
N ALA A 54 11.56 -10.21 10.51
CA ALA A 54 11.45 -9.08 9.58
C ALA A 54 12.38 -7.92 9.97
N GLU A 55 13.32 -7.53 9.11
CA GLU A 55 14.26 -6.41 9.32
C GLU A 55 13.90 -5.24 8.40
N GLN A 56 13.99 -4.01 8.89
CA GLN A 56 13.78 -2.81 8.07
C GLN A 56 14.78 -1.71 8.42
N ASP A 57 15.63 -1.34 7.47
CA ASP A 57 16.57 -0.24 7.62
C ASP A 57 16.05 1.02 6.94
N VAL A 58 15.95 2.13 7.69
CA VAL A 58 15.50 3.42 7.18
C VAL A 58 16.66 4.41 7.15
N TYR A 59 17.19 4.68 5.97
CA TYR A 59 18.29 5.60 5.74
C TYR A 59 17.80 7.04 5.45
N GLY A 60 18.05 7.94 6.38
CA GLY A 60 17.70 9.35 6.35
C GLY A 60 18.51 10.22 5.39
N SER A 61 18.06 11.46 5.22
CA SER A 61 18.37 12.31 4.07
C SER A 61 19.64 13.19 4.15
N LYS A 62 20.85 12.60 4.11
CA LYS A 62 22.11 13.19 3.54
C LYS A 62 23.36 12.35 3.83
N PHE A 63 24.08 11.91 2.78
CA PHE A 63 25.48 11.47 2.84
C PHE A 63 26.35 12.51 2.12
N ALA A 64 27.25 13.17 2.85
CA ALA A 64 28.12 14.19 2.27
C ALA A 64 29.32 13.55 1.54
N ASP A 65 29.67 14.14 0.39
CA ASP A 65 30.93 14.01 -0.37
C ASP A 65 31.26 12.69 -1.07
N HIS A 66 30.75 11.54 -0.63
CA HIS A 66 30.87 10.27 -1.35
C HIS A 66 29.57 9.45 -1.25
N SER A 67 29.26 8.69 -2.30
CA SER A 67 28.19 7.69 -2.22
C SER A 67 28.71 6.50 -1.42
N PRO A 68 28.07 6.11 -0.29
CA PRO A 68 28.43 4.90 0.40
C PRO A 68 28.21 3.71 -0.54
N SER A 69 29.03 2.68 -0.39
CA SER A 69 28.66 1.37 -0.93
C SER A 69 27.36 0.95 -0.23
N LEU A 70 26.28 0.80 -1.00
CA LEU A 70 25.06 0.20 -0.48
C LEU A 70 25.40 -1.18 0.07
N PRO A 71 24.77 -1.62 1.18
CA PRO A 71 24.97 -2.96 1.71
C PRO A 71 24.79 -3.96 0.57
N ARG A 72 25.68 -4.96 0.51
CA ARG A 72 25.42 -6.16 -0.27
C ARG A 72 24.87 -7.17 0.73
N PRO A 73 23.53 -7.29 0.87
CA PRO A 73 22.98 -8.23 1.83
C PRO A 73 23.44 -9.64 1.43
N SER A 74 24.00 -10.35 2.42
CA SER A 74 24.28 -11.77 2.33
C SER A 74 23.18 -12.48 3.12
N PHE A 75 22.24 -13.07 2.39
CA PHE A 75 21.02 -13.62 2.95
C PHE A 75 21.17 -15.11 3.25
N ALA A 76 21.06 -15.50 4.53
CA ALA A 76 21.18 -16.88 5.01
C ALA A 76 19.94 -17.40 5.76
N GLY A 77 18.82 -16.65 5.77
CA GLY A 77 17.61 -16.94 6.56
C GLY A 77 16.34 -17.29 5.75
N SER A 78 15.14 -17.17 6.35
CA SER A 78 13.85 -17.34 5.66
C SER A 78 12.89 -16.16 5.84
N GLY A 79 13.36 -15.08 6.46
CA GLY A 79 12.58 -13.89 6.76
C GLY A 79 12.55 -12.82 5.67
N ALA A 80 12.17 -11.59 6.05
CA ALA A 80 12.00 -10.46 5.13
C ALA A 80 12.86 -9.26 5.54
N GLU A 81 13.61 -8.68 4.61
CA GLU A 81 14.44 -7.49 4.82
C GLU A 81 13.95 -6.36 3.89
N GLN A 82 13.96 -5.12 4.39
CA GLN A 82 13.49 -3.95 3.65
C GLN A 82 14.35 -2.71 3.91
N ASP A 83 15.09 -2.27 2.90
CA ASP A 83 15.83 -1.01 2.96
C ASP A 83 15.03 0.18 2.44
N ILE A 84 15.02 1.31 3.16
CA ILE A 84 14.28 2.52 2.80
C ILE A 84 15.23 3.72 2.71
N TYR A 85 15.39 4.29 1.52
CA TYR A 85 16.33 5.38 1.26
C TYR A 85 15.61 6.72 1.04
N GLY A 86 15.90 7.70 1.90
CA GLY A 86 15.18 8.98 1.94
C GLY A 86 15.67 10.13 1.04
N SER A 87 16.92 10.15 0.54
CA SER A 87 17.40 11.22 -0.38
C SER A 87 18.75 10.94 -1.09
N LYS A 88 19.27 11.91 -1.87
CA LYS A 88 20.50 11.83 -2.70
C LYS A 88 21.75 11.43 -1.90
N PHE A 89 22.55 10.52 -2.47
CA PHE A 89 23.97 10.34 -2.17
C PHE A 89 24.79 11.32 -3.01
N ALA A 90 25.65 12.14 -2.40
CA ALA A 90 26.48 13.06 -3.17
C ALA A 90 27.48 12.30 -4.08
N GLY A 91 27.71 12.79 -5.30
CA GLY A 91 28.80 12.34 -6.18
C GLY A 91 28.36 11.50 -7.40
N HIS A 92 27.69 10.35 -7.18
CA HIS A 92 27.29 9.42 -8.25
C HIS A 92 26.02 8.65 -7.83
N SER A 93 25.23 8.12 -8.77
CA SER A 93 24.20 7.13 -8.41
C SER A 93 24.92 5.92 -7.79
N PRO A 94 24.55 5.44 -6.59
CA PRO A 94 25.13 4.22 -6.07
C PRO A 94 24.83 3.07 -7.04
N SER A 95 25.77 2.14 -7.20
CA SER A 95 25.48 0.90 -7.89
C SER A 95 24.38 0.18 -7.13
N LEU A 96 23.26 -0.13 -7.80
CA LEU A 96 22.19 -0.95 -7.23
C LEU A 96 22.82 -2.23 -6.65
N PRO A 97 22.56 -2.57 -5.38
CA PRO A 97 23.12 -3.77 -4.80
C PRO A 97 22.55 -4.98 -5.54
N ARG A 98 23.43 -5.92 -5.88
CA ARG A 98 23.03 -7.24 -6.36
C ARG A 98 23.02 -8.15 -5.14
N ALA A 99 21.85 -8.33 -4.54
CA ALA A 99 21.67 -9.27 -3.44
C ALA A 99 22.15 -10.66 -3.87
N SER A 100 22.88 -11.35 -2.99
CA SER A 100 23.27 -12.74 -3.17
C SER A 100 22.42 -13.59 -2.23
N PHE A 101 21.43 -14.27 -2.79
CA PHE A 101 20.49 -15.10 -2.04
C PHE A 101 21.09 -16.48 -1.79
N GLY A 102 21.33 -16.83 -0.53
CA GLY A 102 21.65 -18.20 -0.10
C GLY A 102 20.45 -18.99 0.43
N ALA A 103 19.28 -18.34 0.62
CA ALA A 103 18.12 -18.90 1.33
C ALA A 103 16.76 -18.24 0.94
N THR A 104 15.63 -18.69 1.52
CA THR A 104 14.23 -18.49 1.04
C THR A 104 13.52 -17.18 1.40
N GLY A 105 14.25 -16.09 1.61
CA GLY A 105 13.64 -14.84 2.10
C GLY A 105 13.25 -13.83 1.04
N ALA A 106 12.67 -12.73 1.52
CA ALA A 106 12.17 -11.64 0.68
C ALA A 106 12.89 -10.33 1.01
N GLU A 107 13.52 -9.74 0.00
CA GLU A 107 14.23 -8.45 0.08
C GLU A 107 13.45 -7.37 -0.67
N GLN A 108 13.36 -6.16 -0.14
CA GLN A 108 12.75 -5.03 -0.85
C GLN A 108 13.40 -3.68 -0.54
N ASP A 109 14.04 -3.07 -1.55
CA ASP A 109 14.48 -1.68 -1.45
C ASP A 109 13.36 -0.70 -1.82
N VAL A 110 13.21 0.39 -1.05
CA VAL A 110 12.26 1.48 -1.29
C VAL A 110 12.98 2.82 -1.35
N TYR A 111 12.80 3.56 -2.44
CA TYR A 111 13.47 4.85 -2.66
C TYR A 111 12.48 6.02 -2.60
N GLY A 112 12.79 7.06 -1.83
CA GLY A 112 11.92 8.22 -1.61
C GLY A 112 11.90 9.25 -2.73
N ALA A 113 10.75 9.93 -2.92
CA ALA A 113 10.64 11.04 -3.86
C ALA A 113 11.16 12.37 -3.35
N HIS A 114 11.82 13.10 -4.25
CA HIS A 114 12.58 14.35 -4.04
C HIS A 114 14.05 14.12 -3.69
N PHE A 115 14.86 14.00 -4.75
CA PHE A 115 16.32 14.02 -4.66
C PHE A 115 16.91 15.45 -4.61
N ASN A 116 16.06 16.48 -4.71
CA ASN A 116 16.46 17.88 -4.67
C ASN A 116 15.52 18.72 -3.76
N ARG A 117 15.53 18.47 -2.44
CA ARG A 117 14.96 19.44 -1.50
C ARG A 117 15.98 20.53 -1.22
N THR A 118 15.75 21.73 -1.75
CA THR A 118 16.33 22.96 -1.18
C THR A 118 15.89 22.99 0.27
N ALA A 119 16.87 22.99 1.18
CA ALA A 119 16.65 22.81 2.60
C ALA A 119 15.83 23.97 3.19
N TYR A 120 14.53 23.75 3.44
CA TYR A 120 13.93 24.37 4.61
C TYR A 120 14.44 23.63 5.83
N GLN A 121 15.44 24.24 6.47
CA GLN A 121 16.05 23.76 7.68
C GLN A 121 14.99 23.65 8.79
N GLY A 122 14.81 22.47 9.38
CA GLY A 122 14.31 22.35 10.76
C GLY A 122 12.94 21.72 10.99
N LEU A 123 12.16 21.34 9.97
CA LEU A 123 10.83 20.74 10.17
C LEU A 123 10.76 19.31 9.62
N GLY A 124 11.57 18.42 10.20
CA GLY A 124 11.41 16.97 10.02
C GLY A 124 10.08 16.49 10.59
N THR A 125 9.47 15.49 9.96
CA THR A 125 8.28 14.69 10.41
C THR A 125 7.00 15.45 10.82
N SER A 126 7.01 16.78 10.81
CA SER A 126 5.87 17.61 11.22
C SER A 126 4.76 17.63 10.15
N ALA A 127 3.50 17.80 10.60
CA ALA A 127 2.34 17.95 9.73
C ALA A 127 2.52 19.02 8.62
N LEU A 128 3.36 20.04 8.88
CA LEU A 128 3.70 21.08 7.92
C LEU A 128 4.55 20.57 6.74
N GLY A 129 5.45 19.60 6.99
CA GLY A 129 6.25 18.96 5.95
C GLY A 129 5.41 18.12 4.99
N LEU A 130 4.42 17.38 5.50
CA LEU A 130 3.47 16.61 4.69
C LEU A 130 2.50 17.50 3.94
N LEU A 131 2.07 18.60 4.56
CA LEU A 131 1.25 19.61 3.90
C LEU A 131 1.94 20.12 2.64
N HIS A 132 3.22 20.48 2.73
CA HIS A 132 3.97 21.03 1.60
C HIS A 132 4.42 19.98 0.58
N SER A 133 4.80 18.78 1.03
CA SER A 133 5.35 17.74 0.14
C SER A 133 4.28 16.91 -0.58
N ALA A 134 3.12 16.68 0.04
CA ALA A 134 2.08 15.80 -0.50
C ALA A 134 0.72 16.47 -0.69
N ILE A 135 0.19 17.14 0.33
CA ILE A 135 -1.20 17.61 0.31
C ILE A 135 -1.39 18.80 -0.63
N LEU A 136 -0.55 19.84 -0.54
CA LEU A 136 -0.67 21.04 -1.38
C LEU A 136 -0.42 20.74 -2.87
N PRO A 137 0.59 19.95 -3.27
CA PRO A 137 0.75 19.53 -4.66
C PRO A 137 -0.45 18.72 -5.17
N SER A 138 -0.97 17.80 -4.35
CA SER A 138 -2.16 17.00 -4.65
C SER A 138 -3.38 17.90 -4.87
N PHE A 139 -3.65 18.82 -3.93
CA PHE A 139 -4.75 19.78 -4.04
C PHE A 139 -4.60 20.69 -5.26
N SER A 140 -3.39 21.18 -5.53
CA SER A 140 -3.15 22.06 -6.68
C SER A 140 -3.44 21.36 -8.00
N LEU A 141 -3.07 20.08 -8.12
CA LEU A 141 -3.39 19.26 -9.28
C LEU A 141 -4.91 19.06 -9.40
N HIS A 142 -5.57 18.64 -8.32
CA HIS A 142 -7.02 18.43 -8.32
C HIS A 142 -7.80 19.71 -8.61
N ALA A 143 -7.45 20.84 -7.99
CA ALA A 143 -8.07 22.13 -8.21
C ALA A 143 -7.87 22.62 -9.65
N GLY A 144 -6.66 22.44 -10.21
CA GLY A 144 -6.37 22.77 -11.61
C GLY A 144 -7.21 21.93 -12.58
N LEU A 145 -7.25 20.62 -12.38
CA LEU A 145 -8.10 19.73 -13.18
C LEU A 145 -9.59 20.05 -13.01
N SER A 146 -10.04 20.37 -11.79
CA SER A 146 -11.43 20.80 -11.53
C SER A 146 -11.78 22.10 -12.23
N ALA A 147 -10.86 23.06 -12.32
CA ALA A 147 -11.09 24.30 -13.07
C ALA A 147 -11.23 24.04 -14.57
N VAL A 148 -10.40 23.15 -15.13
CA VAL A 148 -10.51 22.71 -16.54
C VAL A 148 -11.83 21.97 -16.77
N ALA A 149 -12.15 21.00 -15.92
CA ALA A 149 -13.40 20.25 -16.01
C ALA A 149 -14.62 21.17 -15.88
N TYR A 150 -14.58 22.15 -14.98
CA TYR A 150 -15.63 23.18 -14.88
C TYR A 150 -15.77 23.98 -16.18
N GLY A 151 -14.67 24.41 -16.79
CA GLY A 151 -14.69 25.13 -18.06
C GLY A 151 -15.31 24.29 -19.18
N VAL A 152 -14.90 23.03 -19.32
CA VAL A 152 -15.43 22.08 -20.31
C VAL A 152 -16.91 21.78 -20.04
N SER A 153 -17.27 21.50 -18.79
CA SER A 153 -18.64 21.22 -18.36
C SER A 153 -19.57 22.41 -18.60
N ARG A 154 -19.11 23.63 -18.31
CA ARG A 154 -19.88 24.86 -18.56
C ARG A 154 -20.06 25.11 -20.06
N TYR A 155 -19.02 24.87 -20.85
CA TYR A 155 -19.09 25.01 -22.31
C TYR A 155 -20.02 23.98 -22.95
N ALA A 156 -19.91 22.72 -22.54
CA ALA A 156 -20.74 21.62 -23.04
C ALA A 156 -22.13 21.57 -22.40
N ASP A 157 -22.40 22.43 -21.41
CA ASP A 157 -23.61 22.44 -20.57
C ASP A 157 -23.93 21.06 -19.96
N ARG A 158 -22.89 20.36 -19.48
CA ARG A 158 -22.95 19.01 -18.89
C ARG A 158 -22.17 18.93 -17.59
N VAL A 159 -22.88 18.79 -16.46
CA VAL A 159 -22.29 18.75 -15.11
C VAL A 159 -21.54 17.44 -14.87
N GLU A 160 -21.98 16.33 -15.47
CA GLU A 160 -21.36 15.01 -15.34
C GLU A 160 -19.88 14.93 -15.75
N GLY A 161 -19.33 15.95 -16.42
CA GLY A 161 -17.89 16.04 -16.72
C GLY A 161 -17.02 15.93 -15.47
N LYS A 162 -17.52 16.38 -14.31
CA LYS A 162 -16.85 16.20 -13.02
C LYS A 162 -16.74 14.73 -12.58
N ASP A 163 -17.69 13.88 -13.00
CA ASP A 163 -17.71 12.47 -12.59
C ASP A 163 -16.64 11.66 -13.31
N VAL A 164 -16.31 12.05 -14.54
CA VAL A 164 -15.15 11.54 -15.27
C VAL A 164 -13.87 11.95 -14.53
N LEU A 165 -13.80 13.20 -14.07
CA LEU A 165 -12.67 13.72 -13.31
C LEU A 165 -12.50 13.01 -11.95
N TRP A 166 -13.57 12.50 -11.34
CA TRP A 166 -13.53 11.89 -10.02
C TRP A 166 -12.44 10.82 -9.89
N ALA A 167 -12.53 9.74 -10.66
CA ALA A 167 -11.56 8.66 -10.60
C ALA A 167 -10.27 9.00 -11.36
N SER A 168 -10.41 9.57 -12.57
CA SER A 168 -9.26 9.88 -13.42
C SER A 168 -8.31 10.89 -12.79
N GLY A 169 -8.82 11.91 -12.09
CA GLY A 169 -8.02 12.89 -11.37
C GLY A 169 -7.19 12.26 -10.26
N MET A 170 -7.77 11.33 -9.49
CA MET A 170 -7.06 10.61 -8.42
C MET A 170 -5.98 9.67 -8.99
N THR A 171 -6.28 8.97 -10.09
CA THR A 171 -5.29 8.13 -10.78
C THR A 171 -4.16 8.96 -11.38
N LEU A 172 -4.47 10.08 -12.05
CA LEU A 172 -3.46 11.00 -12.57
C LEU A 172 -2.59 11.57 -11.46
N ASN A 173 -3.16 11.87 -10.30
CA ASN A 173 -2.41 12.34 -9.14
C ASN A 173 -1.45 11.28 -8.59
N ALA A 174 -1.85 10.02 -8.56
CA ALA A 174 -0.98 8.91 -8.19
C ALA A 174 0.21 8.79 -9.17
N TRP A 175 -0.05 8.80 -10.49
CA TRP A 175 1.00 8.75 -11.52
C TRP A 175 1.90 9.98 -11.52
N TRP A 176 1.33 11.16 -11.32
CA TRP A 176 2.09 12.39 -11.17
C TRP A 176 3.00 12.32 -9.93
N SER A 177 2.50 11.79 -8.82
CA SER A 177 3.28 11.65 -7.60
C SER A 177 4.40 10.62 -7.72
N ALA A 178 4.12 9.46 -8.33
CA ALA A 178 5.07 8.37 -8.50
C ALA A 178 6.15 8.66 -9.56
N ILE A 179 5.75 9.19 -10.73
CA ILE A 179 6.59 9.28 -11.93
C ILE A 179 6.73 10.73 -12.41
N GLY A 180 5.61 11.44 -12.60
CA GLY A 180 5.63 12.76 -13.24
C GLY A 180 6.47 13.81 -12.50
N SER A 181 6.35 13.84 -11.18
CA SER A 181 7.13 14.74 -10.32
C SER A 181 8.62 14.43 -10.35
N ARG A 182 9.00 13.16 -10.50
CA ARG A 182 10.39 12.71 -10.63
C ARG A 182 11.00 13.15 -11.96
N TYR A 183 10.21 13.01 -13.02
CA TYR A 183 10.61 13.46 -14.34
C TYR A 183 10.81 14.97 -14.40
N VAL A 184 9.85 15.74 -13.88
CA VAL A 184 9.86 17.20 -13.99
C VAL A 184 10.84 17.87 -13.02
N TYR A 185 10.92 17.40 -11.77
CA TYR A 185 11.72 18.08 -10.73
C TYR A 185 13.08 17.43 -10.46
N ASP A 186 13.18 16.11 -10.63
CA ASP A 186 14.41 15.37 -10.34
C ASP A 186 15.17 14.96 -11.63
N SER A 187 14.63 15.26 -12.82
CA SER A 187 15.21 14.86 -14.13
C SER A 187 15.45 13.35 -14.27
N VAL A 188 14.63 12.53 -13.59
CA VAL A 188 14.69 11.06 -13.67
C VAL A 188 13.82 10.59 -14.83
N SER A 189 14.34 9.70 -15.68
CA SER A 189 13.55 9.16 -16.78
C SER A 189 12.32 8.40 -16.26
N PRO A 190 11.17 8.38 -16.96
CA PRO A 190 9.99 7.66 -16.49
C PRO A 190 10.23 6.18 -16.21
N LEU A 191 11.11 5.54 -17.00
CA LEU A 191 11.47 4.14 -16.84
C LEU A 191 12.31 3.92 -15.57
N ASP A 192 13.27 4.80 -15.29
CA ASP A 192 14.08 4.71 -14.07
C ASP A 192 13.24 5.01 -12.83
N ALA A 193 12.32 5.99 -12.93
CA ALA A 193 11.37 6.30 -11.86
C ALA A 193 10.47 5.10 -11.54
N TRP A 194 9.99 4.39 -12.57
CA TRP A 194 9.21 3.16 -12.41
C TRP A 194 10.04 2.02 -11.80
N ASN A 195 11.26 1.80 -12.32
CA ASN A 195 12.13 0.73 -11.85
C ASN A 195 12.52 0.92 -10.39
N GLY A 196 12.73 2.17 -9.96
CA GLY A 196 13.03 2.53 -8.58
C GLY A 196 11.86 2.44 -7.60
N LEU A 197 10.63 2.15 -8.05
CA LEU A 197 9.52 1.86 -7.15
C LEU A 197 9.67 0.45 -6.55
N GLY A 198 9.46 0.35 -5.25
CA GLY A 198 9.34 -0.93 -4.57
C GLY A 198 8.14 -1.74 -5.10
N TYR A 199 8.14 -3.05 -4.88
CA TYR A 199 7.09 -3.93 -5.37
C TYR A 199 5.68 -3.52 -4.87
N SER A 200 5.53 -3.21 -3.58
CA SER A 200 4.25 -2.75 -3.01
C SER A 200 3.78 -1.39 -3.58
N GLN A 201 4.72 -0.50 -3.94
CA GLN A 201 4.42 0.77 -4.61
C GLN A 201 3.96 0.55 -6.05
N LYS A 202 4.55 -0.42 -6.77
CA LYS A 202 4.10 -0.84 -8.11
C LYS A 202 2.71 -1.45 -8.05
N LEU A 203 2.45 -2.34 -7.08
CA LEU A 203 1.12 -2.91 -6.83
C LEU A 203 0.08 -1.82 -6.50
N LEU A 204 0.43 -0.86 -5.65
CA LEU A 204 -0.43 0.28 -5.32
C LEU A 204 -0.80 1.08 -6.57
N LEU A 205 0.19 1.45 -7.38
CA LEU A 205 -0.04 2.23 -8.60
C LEU A 205 -0.83 1.43 -9.64
N ALA A 206 -0.57 0.13 -9.78
CA ALA A 206 -1.34 -0.78 -10.63
C ALA A 206 -2.79 -0.89 -10.15
N GLY A 207 -3.02 -1.05 -8.85
CA GLY A 207 -4.35 -1.15 -8.24
C GLY A 207 -5.18 0.12 -8.43
N VAL A 208 -4.59 1.29 -8.15
CA VAL A 208 -5.22 2.60 -8.38
C VAL A 208 -5.51 2.83 -9.86
N THR A 209 -4.64 2.35 -10.75
CA THR A 209 -4.86 2.43 -12.21
C THR A 209 -6.01 1.52 -12.63
N ALA A 210 -6.04 0.28 -12.17
CA ALA A 210 -7.11 -0.68 -12.50
C ALA A 210 -8.47 -0.15 -12.02
N TRP A 211 -8.57 0.29 -10.77
CA TRP A 211 -9.79 0.90 -10.23
C TRP A 211 -10.19 2.17 -11.00
N GLY A 212 -9.26 3.10 -11.20
CA GLY A 212 -9.55 4.38 -11.83
C GLY A 212 -9.95 4.26 -13.30
N VAL A 213 -9.27 3.40 -14.06
CA VAL A 213 -9.62 3.11 -15.46
C VAL A 213 -10.99 2.43 -15.55
N ARG A 214 -11.26 1.45 -14.68
CA ARG A 214 -12.58 0.81 -14.61
C ARG A 214 -13.67 1.85 -14.34
N LEU A 215 -13.56 2.63 -13.28
CA LEU A 215 -14.59 3.61 -12.91
C LEU A 215 -14.77 4.68 -14.00
N THR A 216 -13.67 5.24 -14.51
CA THR A 216 -13.70 6.27 -15.58
C THR A 216 -14.34 5.72 -16.85
N SER A 217 -13.92 4.54 -17.32
CA SER A 217 -14.47 3.94 -18.54
C SER A 217 -15.97 3.67 -18.44
N ARG A 218 -16.45 3.28 -17.25
CA ARG A 218 -17.88 3.03 -16.99
C ARG A 218 -18.69 4.31 -16.94
N VAL A 219 -18.17 5.40 -16.37
CA VAL A 219 -18.83 6.72 -16.38
C VAL A 219 -18.89 7.26 -17.81
N VAL A 220 -17.77 7.25 -18.52
CA VAL A 220 -17.69 7.72 -19.92
C VAL A 220 -18.61 6.91 -20.82
N SER A 221 -18.59 5.57 -20.74
CA SER A 221 -19.47 4.70 -21.54
C SER A 221 -20.95 5.02 -21.30
N ARG A 222 -21.36 5.24 -20.04
CA ARG A 222 -22.73 5.62 -19.69
C ARG A 222 -23.11 7.00 -20.23
N SER A 223 -22.24 7.99 -20.05
CA SER A 223 -22.43 9.35 -20.55
C SER A 223 -22.57 9.38 -22.09
N LEU A 224 -21.73 8.62 -22.81
CA LEU A 224 -21.79 8.52 -24.27
C LEU A 224 -23.07 7.84 -24.76
N LYS A 225 -23.44 6.69 -24.17
CA LYS A 225 -24.70 5.97 -24.51
C LYS A 225 -25.94 6.82 -24.25
N ARG A 226 -25.93 7.64 -23.20
CA ARG A 226 -27.05 8.51 -22.82
C ARG A 226 -27.16 9.75 -23.71
N GLY A 227 -26.04 10.29 -24.19
CA GLY A 227 -25.99 11.48 -25.07
C GLY A 227 -26.38 12.81 -24.41
N LYS A 228 -26.87 12.78 -23.16
CA LYS A 228 -27.25 13.94 -22.35
C LYS A 228 -26.69 13.82 -20.93
N ASP A 229 -26.76 14.93 -20.19
CA ASP A 229 -26.31 15.00 -18.80
C ASP A 229 -27.02 13.97 -17.90
N ASP A 230 -26.39 13.64 -16.77
CA ASP A 230 -26.99 12.71 -15.82
C ASP A 230 -28.27 13.32 -15.22
N PRO A 231 -29.42 12.61 -15.22
CA PRO A 231 -30.67 13.13 -14.67
C PRO A 231 -30.59 13.62 -13.22
N ARG A 232 -29.61 13.14 -12.43
CA ARG A 232 -29.37 13.65 -11.07
C ARG A 232 -29.00 15.14 -11.03
N TYR A 233 -28.51 15.70 -12.13
CA TYR A 233 -28.15 17.11 -12.23
C TYR A 233 -29.30 18.00 -12.69
N ASP A 234 -30.39 17.44 -13.20
CA ASP A 234 -31.54 18.21 -13.69
C ASP A 234 -32.14 19.10 -12.58
N VAL A 235 -32.13 18.62 -11.33
CA VAL A 235 -32.61 19.38 -10.17
C VAL A 235 -31.62 20.49 -9.79
N LYS A 236 -30.32 20.18 -9.70
CA LYS A 236 -29.27 21.15 -9.35
C LYS A 236 -29.16 22.28 -10.37
N ARG A 237 -29.40 21.96 -11.65
CA ARG A 237 -29.40 22.92 -12.76
C ARG A 237 -30.55 23.94 -12.73
N LYS A 238 -31.60 23.70 -11.94
CA LYS A 238 -32.71 24.66 -11.80
C LYS A 238 -32.35 25.88 -10.94
N ASP A 239 -31.24 25.85 -10.19
CA ASP A 239 -30.78 27.00 -9.41
C ASP A 239 -30.36 28.16 -10.33
N PRO A 240 -30.97 29.37 -10.20
CA PRO A 240 -30.55 30.55 -10.92
C PRO A 240 -29.06 30.86 -10.69
N GLY A 241 -28.30 30.92 -11.79
CA GLY A 241 -26.86 31.17 -11.75
C GLY A 241 -26.02 29.96 -11.30
N PHE A 242 -26.56 28.73 -11.37
CA PHE A 242 -25.85 27.49 -11.06
C PHE A 242 -24.40 27.49 -11.55
N TRP A 243 -24.17 27.74 -12.85
CA TRP A 243 -22.83 27.72 -13.43
C TRP A 243 -21.89 28.75 -12.81
N SER A 244 -22.36 29.91 -12.36
CA SER A 244 -21.51 30.93 -11.72
C SER A 244 -21.05 30.52 -10.32
N LYS A 245 -21.81 29.65 -9.65
CA LYS A 245 -21.49 29.12 -8.31
C LYS A 245 -20.79 27.76 -8.38
N ALA A 246 -21.04 26.98 -9.43
CA ALA A 246 -20.68 25.56 -9.56
C ALA A 246 -19.18 25.30 -9.32
N LEU A 247 -18.29 26.20 -9.73
CA LEU A 247 -16.86 26.06 -9.46
C LEU A 247 -16.59 25.90 -7.96
N PHE A 248 -17.20 26.73 -7.12
CA PHE A 248 -16.98 26.76 -5.67
C PHE A 248 -17.92 25.85 -4.88
N THR A 249 -19.08 25.48 -5.43
CA THR A 249 -20.07 24.65 -4.73
C THR A 249 -20.07 23.19 -5.15
N THR A 250 -19.49 22.85 -6.30
CA THR A 250 -19.48 21.50 -6.86
C THR A 250 -18.08 21.03 -7.20
N PHE A 251 -17.35 21.73 -8.07
CA PHE A 251 -16.07 21.23 -8.62
C PHE A 251 -14.89 21.32 -7.65
N LEU A 252 -14.74 22.44 -6.93
CA LEU A 252 -13.65 22.64 -5.98
C LEU A 252 -13.82 21.84 -4.68
N PRO A 253 -15.03 21.70 -4.10
CA PRO A 253 -15.25 20.78 -2.98
C PRO A 253 -14.89 19.32 -3.33
N GLU A 254 -15.17 18.88 -4.56
CA GLU A 254 -14.74 17.56 -5.03
C GLU A 254 -13.22 17.45 -5.13
N ALA A 255 -12.51 18.50 -5.58
CA ALA A 255 -11.05 18.51 -5.55
C ALA A 255 -10.47 18.36 -4.13
N VAL A 256 -11.10 18.98 -3.12
CA VAL A 256 -10.74 18.78 -1.71
C VAL A 256 -10.97 17.32 -1.30
N ALA A 257 -12.13 16.75 -1.62
CA ALA A 257 -12.44 15.36 -1.31
C ALA A 257 -11.43 14.40 -1.98
N GLN A 258 -11.15 14.57 -3.27
CA GLN A 258 -10.16 13.78 -4.01
C GLN A 258 -8.76 13.88 -3.40
N THR A 259 -8.37 15.07 -2.92
CA THR A 259 -7.08 15.28 -2.24
C THR A 259 -6.96 14.42 -0.98
N ILE A 260 -8.02 14.35 -0.17
CA ILE A 260 -8.04 13.57 1.07
C ILE A 260 -8.13 12.07 0.76
N ILE A 261 -9.02 11.67 -0.15
CA ILE A 261 -9.24 10.27 -0.53
C ILE A 261 -7.97 9.67 -1.13
N SER A 262 -7.18 10.45 -1.87
CA SER A 262 -5.95 10.00 -2.53
C SER A 262 -4.71 9.93 -1.64
N LEU A 263 -4.78 10.29 -0.36
CA LEU A 263 -3.62 10.24 0.54
C LEU A 263 -2.92 8.86 0.59
N PRO A 264 -3.62 7.71 0.70
CA PRO A 264 -2.99 6.38 0.70
C PRO A 264 -2.18 6.04 -0.54
N PHE A 265 -2.39 6.73 -1.66
CA PHE A 265 -1.70 6.44 -2.91
C PHE A 265 -1.04 7.67 -3.53
N THR A 266 -0.71 8.66 -2.70
CA THR A 266 0.10 9.84 -3.06
C THR A 266 1.24 10.07 -2.10
N ILE A 267 0.98 10.05 -0.78
CA ILE A 267 1.99 10.16 0.28
C ILE A 267 3.13 9.14 0.16
N PRO A 268 2.88 7.82 -0.04
CA PRO A 268 3.94 6.82 -0.12
C PRO A 268 4.82 6.97 -1.37
N PHE A 269 4.52 7.90 -2.27
CA PHE A 269 5.44 8.29 -3.33
C PHE A 269 6.23 9.54 -2.94
N ARG A 270 5.58 10.55 -2.33
CA ARG A 270 6.15 11.89 -2.10
C ARG A 270 6.93 12.07 -0.80
N ALA A 271 6.68 11.21 0.18
CA ALA A 271 7.22 11.32 1.54
C ALA A 271 7.54 9.93 2.11
N VAL A 272 8.26 9.10 1.34
CA VAL A 272 8.56 7.70 1.69
C VAL A 272 9.28 7.58 3.03
N ALA A 273 10.34 8.36 3.26
CA ALA A 273 11.10 8.29 4.50
C ALA A 273 10.25 8.74 5.70
N GLU A 274 9.49 9.84 5.55
CA GLU A 274 8.57 10.27 6.60
C GLU A 274 7.48 9.24 6.87
N SER A 275 7.02 8.52 5.83
CA SER A 275 6.01 7.48 5.96
C SER A 275 6.56 6.23 6.64
N ALA A 276 7.82 5.85 6.35
CA ALA A 276 8.50 4.73 6.99
C ALA A 276 8.71 4.99 8.48
N VAL A 277 9.24 6.17 8.83
CA VAL A 277 9.47 6.59 10.22
C VAL A 277 8.17 6.65 11.02
N ALA A 278 7.07 7.08 10.39
CA ALA A 278 5.76 7.15 11.04
C ALA A 278 4.97 5.83 11.01
N SER A 279 5.45 4.82 10.27
CA SER A 279 4.71 3.58 10.08
C SER A 279 4.65 2.78 11.37
N PRO A 280 3.45 2.30 11.78
CA PRO A 280 3.36 1.34 12.85
C PRO A 280 4.20 0.11 12.51
N PHE A 281 5.11 -0.25 13.41
CA PHE A 281 5.98 -1.40 13.21
C PHE A 281 5.21 -2.71 13.42
N THR A 282 5.38 -3.68 12.52
CA THR A 282 4.64 -4.94 12.57
C THR A 282 5.50 -6.14 12.18
N SER A 283 5.48 -7.20 12.99
CA SER A 283 6.11 -8.48 12.67
C SER A 283 5.33 -9.31 11.64
N ASN A 284 4.13 -8.87 11.26
CA ASN A 284 3.20 -9.63 10.41
C ASN A 284 2.98 -8.96 9.04
N GLY A 285 3.97 -8.27 8.49
CA GLY A 285 3.85 -7.52 7.23
C GLY A 285 3.28 -8.35 6.07
N SER A 286 3.67 -9.63 5.95
CA SER A 286 3.16 -10.58 4.95
C SER A 286 1.65 -10.85 5.07
N VAL A 287 1.11 -10.86 6.30
CA VAL A 287 -0.33 -11.03 6.54
C VAL A 287 -1.10 -9.80 6.07
N PHE A 288 -0.61 -8.61 6.40
CA PHE A 288 -1.24 -7.36 5.94
C PHE A 288 -1.14 -7.20 4.43
N HIS A 289 -0.01 -7.55 3.80
CA HIS A 289 0.12 -7.59 2.35
C HIS A 289 -0.92 -8.53 1.72
N SER A 290 -1.04 -9.75 2.24
CA SER A 290 -2.02 -10.73 1.76
C SER A 290 -3.46 -10.25 1.95
N LEU A 291 -3.76 -9.60 3.09
CA LEU A 291 -5.07 -9.02 3.37
C LEU A 291 -5.39 -7.89 2.41
N ALA A 292 -4.44 -7.02 2.08
CA ALA A 292 -4.62 -5.96 1.11
C ALA A 292 -4.97 -6.52 -0.28
N ILE A 293 -4.22 -7.51 -0.76
CA ILE A 293 -4.51 -8.16 -2.04
C ILE A 293 -5.90 -8.80 -2.01
N PHE A 294 -6.23 -9.53 -0.95
CA PHE A 294 -7.54 -10.14 -0.77
C PHE A 294 -8.68 -9.12 -0.85
N LEU A 295 -8.56 -7.99 -0.15
CA LEU A 295 -9.57 -6.93 -0.14
C LEU A 295 -9.68 -6.25 -1.50
N PHE A 296 -8.55 -5.97 -2.15
CA PHE A 296 -8.52 -5.33 -3.47
C PHE A 296 -9.20 -6.22 -4.52
N THR A 297 -8.82 -7.49 -4.62
CA THR A 297 -9.37 -8.40 -5.64
C THR A 297 -10.84 -8.71 -5.40
N THR A 298 -11.24 -8.90 -4.13
CA THR A 298 -12.66 -9.07 -3.75
C THR A 298 -13.46 -7.83 -4.14
N GLY A 299 -12.98 -6.63 -3.78
CA GLY A 299 -13.66 -5.37 -4.07
C GLY A 299 -13.75 -5.09 -5.58
N PHE A 300 -12.67 -5.30 -6.31
CA PHE A 300 -12.63 -5.11 -7.76
C PHE A 300 -13.55 -6.09 -8.50
N ALA A 301 -13.64 -7.33 -8.04
CA ALA A 301 -14.57 -8.32 -8.57
C ALA A 301 -16.03 -7.93 -8.29
N LEU A 302 -16.35 -7.49 -7.07
CA LEU A 302 -17.67 -6.97 -6.70
C LEU A 302 -18.10 -5.82 -7.63
N GLU A 303 -17.24 -4.81 -7.82
CA GLU A 303 -17.54 -3.69 -8.70
C GLU A 303 -17.77 -4.13 -10.14
N THR A 304 -16.88 -4.98 -10.67
CA THR A 304 -16.92 -5.42 -12.06
C THR A 304 -18.15 -6.29 -12.34
N LEU A 305 -18.49 -7.20 -11.44
CA LEU A 305 -19.66 -8.07 -11.56
C LEU A 305 -20.96 -7.30 -11.34
N ALA A 306 -21.00 -6.38 -10.37
CA ALA A 306 -22.17 -5.53 -10.16
C ALA A 306 -22.50 -4.73 -11.43
N ASP A 307 -21.47 -4.15 -12.04
CA ASP A 307 -21.58 -3.40 -13.29
C ASP A 307 -22.03 -4.26 -14.48
N ALA A 308 -21.44 -5.46 -14.63
CA ALA A 308 -21.78 -6.38 -15.71
C ALA A 308 -23.22 -6.90 -15.57
N GLN A 309 -23.61 -7.34 -14.38
CA GLN A 309 -24.96 -7.85 -14.10
C GLN A 309 -26.02 -6.77 -14.28
N LEU A 310 -25.75 -5.53 -13.84
CA LEU A 310 -26.67 -4.42 -14.03
C LEU A 310 -26.81 -4.02 -15.51
N GLU A 311 -25.74 -4.13 -16.31
CA GLU A 311 -25.83 -3.88 -17.74
C GLU A 311 -26.59 -4.99 -18.49
N SER A 312 -26.36 -6.26 -18.13
CA SER A 312 -27.12 -7.38 -18.68
C SER A 312 -28.60 -7.27 -18.36
N PHE A 313 -28.95 -6.96 -17.11
CA PHE A 313 -30.33 -6.75 -16.68
C PHE A 313 -31.04 -5.64 -17.46
N LYS A 314 -30.32 -4.56 -17.80
CA LYS A 314 -30.88 -3.45 -18.60
C LYS A 314 -31.07 -3.76 -20.09
N LYS A 315 -30.40 -4.80 -20.61
CA LYS A 315 -30.50 -5.22 -22.01
C LYS A 315 -31.54 -6.31 -22.22
N ASP A 316 -31.97 -6.95 -21.15
CA ASP A 316 -32.98 -8.00 -21.20
C ASP A 316 -34.38 -7.36 -21.22
N ASP A 317 -35.06 -7.48 -22.37
CA ASP A 317 -36.41 -6.94 -22.56
C ASP A 317 -37.47 -7.68 -21.71
N THR A 318 -37.12 -8.84 -21.17
CA THR A 318 -37.98 -9.60 -20.26
C THR A 318 -37.79 -9.23 -18.79
N ALA A 319 -36.69 -8.54 -18.46
CA ALA A 319 -36.40 -8.13 -17.10
C ALA A 319 -37.33 -6.98 -16.66
N GLN A 320 -38.04 -7.21 -15.54
CA GLN A 320 -38.89 -6.22 -14.90
C GLN A 320 -38.31 -5.83 -13.54
N GLY A 321 -38.63 -4.62 -13.08
CA GLY A 321 -38.26 -4.21 -11.72
C GLY A 321 -36.78 -3.84 -11.55
N ILE A 322 -36.19 -4.31 -10.46
CA ILE A 322 -34.80 -4.03 -10.07
C ILE A 322 -33.94 -5.31 -9.99
N ASN A 323 -32.65 -5.19 -10.30
CA ASN A 323 -31.74 -6.34 -10.22
C ASN A 323 -31.47 -6.71 -8.75
N ARG A 324 -31.88 -7.93 -8.36
CA ARG A 324 -31.70 -8.51 -7.03
C ARG A 324 -30.85 -9.80 -7.05
N GLU A 325 -30.36 -10.19 -8.22
CA GLU A 325 -29.63 -11.44 -8.41
C GLU A 325 -28.11 -11.22 -8.37
N GLY A 326 -27.36 -12.32 -8.33
CA GLY A 326 -25.92 -12.23 -8.45
C GLY A 326 -25.27 -11.59 -7.23
N VAL A 327 -24.33 -10.67 -7.47
CA VAL A 327 -23.72 -9.91 -6.36
C VAL A 327 -24.73 -8.97 -5.71
N TRP A 328 -25.77 -8.53 -6.43
CA TRP A 328 -26.86 -7.72 -5.87
C TRP A 328 -27.70 -8.51 -4.85
N SER A 329 -27.64 -9.84 -4.85
CA SER A 329 -28.28 -10.62 -3.78
C SER A 329 -27.63 -10.42 -2.41
N ILE A 330 -26.37 -9.97 -2.35
CA ILE A 330 -25.62 -9.76 -1.10
C ILE A 330 -26.15 -8.50 -0.40
N LEU A 331 -26.15 -7.36 -1.11
CA LEU A 331 -26.60 -6.07 -0.58
C LEU A 331 -26.97 -5.06 -1.68
N THR A 332 -27.74 -4.03 -1.32
CA THR A 332 -28.38 -3.07 -2.23
C THR A 332 -27.38 -2.24 -3.06
N TYR A 333 -26.24 -1.86 -2.49
CA TYR A 333 -25.17 -1.12 -3.17
C TYR A 333 -23.86 -1.91 -3.23
N SER A 334 -23.90 -3.11 -3.83
CA SER A 334 -22.76 -4.03 -3.88
C SER A 334 -21.50 -3.42 -4.52
N SER A 335 -21.69 -2.47 -5.44
CA SER A 335 -20.58 -1.70 -6.02
C SER A 335 -19.88 -0.78 -5.02
N TYR A 336 -20.60 -0.18 -4.05
CA TYR A 336 -19.98 0.69 -3.06
C TYR A 336 -19.24 -0.07 -1.97
N LEU A 337 -19.73 -1.27 -1.60
CA LEU A 337 -18.93 -2.19 -0.80
C LEU A 337 -17.61 -2.50 -1.52
N GLY A 338 -17.67 -2.79 -2.83
CA GLY A 338 -16.49 -3.02 -3.64
C GLY A 338 -15.48 -1.86 -3.59
N ASP A 339 -15.96 -0.64 -3.82
CA ASP A 339 -15.14 0.58 -3.74
C ASP A 339 -14.51 0.79 -2.36
N ALA A 340 -15.27 0.54 -1.28
CA ALA A 340 -14.79 0.65 0.08
C ALA A 340 -13.70 -0.38 0.42
N LEU A 341 -13.85 -1.63 -0.04
CA LEU A 341 -12.83 -2.67 0.12
C LEU A 341 -11.54 -2.32 -0.65
N ILE A 342 -11.66 -1.80 -1.87
CA ILE A 342 -10.52 -1.33 -2.66
C ILE A 342 -9.79 -0.21 -1.92
N HIS A 343 -10.49 0.83 -1.46
CA HIS A 343 -9.84 1.94 -0.77
C HIS A 343 -9.26 1.55 0.60
N ALA A 344 -9.88 0.60 1.31
CA ALA A 344 -9.33 0.04 2.53
C ALA A 344 -8.04 -0.77 2.27
N SER A 345 -7.94 -1.43 1.11
CA SER A 345 -6.76 -2.23 0.75
C SER A 345 -5.48 -1.39 0.65
N PHE A 346 -5.56 -0.13 0.20
CA PHE A 346 -4.39 0.70 -0.04
C PHE A 346 -3.56 0.99 1.22
N PRO A 347 -4.11 1.56 2.32
CA PRO A 347 -3.33 1.75 3.53
C PRO A 347 -2.95 0.43 4.22
N ILE A 348 -3.72 -0.65 4.03
CA ILE A 348 -3.34 -1.98 4.54
C ILE A 348 -2.12 -2.52 3.80
N LEU A 349 -2.01 -2.28 2.48
CA LEU A 349 -0.83 -2.61 1.69
C LEU A 349 0.40 -1.83 2.18
N LEU A 350 0.21 -0.53 2.47
CA LEU A 350 1.28 0.30 3.03
C LEU A 350 1.72 -0.16 4.42
N LEU A 351 0.79 -0.61 5.26
CA LEU A 351 1.11 -1.16 6.58
C LEU A 351 1.95 -2.44 6.44
N GLY A 352 1.56 -3.32 5.51
CA GLY A 352 2.33 -4.53 5.22
C GLY A 352 3.72 -4.25 4.65
N ALA A 353 3.89 -3.11 3.98
CA ALA A 353 5.15 -2.65 3.42
C ALA A 353 5.93 -1.67 4.34
N GLY A 354 5.50 -1.48 5.59
CA GLY A 354 6.18 -0.63 6.57
C GLY A 354 6.33 0.84 6.15
N ILE A 355 5.44 1.35 5.30
CA ILE A 355 5.46 2.73 4.78
C ILE A 355 4.10 3.42 4.94
N LEU A 356 3.32 3.03 5.96
CA LEU A 356 2.03 3.66 6.23
C LEU A 356 2.21 4.91 7.08
N HIS A 357 2.09 6.08 6.47
CA HIS A 357 1.88 7.29 7.28
C HIS A 357 0.45 7.30 7.87
N PRO A 358 0.23 7.48 9.19
CA PRO A 358 -1.11 7.39 9.81
C PRO A 358 -2.19 8.29 9.18
N ILE A 359 -1.80 9.47 8.70
CA ILE A 359 -2.71 10.39 7.98
C ILE A 359 -3.33 9.77 6.71
N ALA A 360 -2.68 8.77 6.10
CA ALA A 360 -3.21 8.08 4.94
C ALA A 360 -4.54 7.38 5.28
N ALA A 361 -4.78 6.98 6.53
CA ALA A 361 -6.06 6.40 6.94
C ALA A 361 -7.25 7.36 6.76
N LEU A 362 -7.03 8.68 6.69
CA LEU A 362 -8.08 9.64 6.36
C LEU A 362 -8.67 9.41 4.97
N GLY A 363 -7.91 8.82 4.04
CA GLY A 363 -8.36 8.54 2.69
C GLY A 363 -9.57 7.60 2.63
N PRO A 364 -9.45 6.32 3.05
CA PRO A 364 -10.60 5.41 3.06
C PRO A 364 -11.74 5.87 3.98
N ILE A 365 -11.44 6.57 5.09
CA ILE A 365 -12.47 7.15 5.97
C ILE A 365 -13.27 8.20 5.20
N ALA A 366 -12.60 9.15 4.54
CA ALA A 366 -13.26 10.16 3.73
C ALA A 366 -14.03 9.54 2.57
N ASN A 367 -13.47 8.52 1.93
CA ASN A 367 -14.16 7.79 0.86
C ASN A 367 -15.45 7.12 1.37
N TYR A 368 -15.37 6.42 2.49
CA TYR A 368 -16.52 5.80 3.14
C TYR A 368 -17.60 6.83 3.51
N VAL A 369 -17.21 7.96 4.11
CA VAL A 369 -18.14 9.06 4.43
C VAL A 369 -18.78 9.65 3.18
N PHE A 370 -18.02 9.81 2.10
CA PHE A 370 -18.51 10.35 0.84
C PHE A 370 -19.53 9.41 0.18
N LEU A 371 -19.20 8.11 0.13
CA LEU A 371 -20.09 7.05 -0.35
C LEU A 371 -21.34 6.92 0.52
N ARG A 372 -21.25 7.13 1.83
CA ARG A 372 -22.41 6.91 2.70
C ARG A 372 -23.34 8.12 2.79
N TYR A 373 -22.81 9.34 2.82
CA TYR A 373 -23.56 10.51 3.26
C TYR A 373 -23.65 11.67 2.26
N LEU A 374 -22.60 11.91 1.47
CA LEU A 374 -22.48 13.14 0.67
C LEU A 374 -22.88 12.98 -0.79
N GLY A 375 -22.51 11.87 -1.43
CA GLY A 375 -22.78 11.66 -2.86
C GLY A 375 -23.07 10.21 -3.27
N GLY A 376 -23.02 9.26 -2.33
CA GLY A 376 -23.33 7.86 -2.61
C GLY A 376 -24.75 7.45 -2.19
N ASP A 377 -24.88 6.53 -1.23
CA ASP A 377 -26.11 5.76 -0.96
C ASP A 377 -27.31 6.67 -0.76
N ARG A 378 -27.24 7.60 0.19
CA ARG A 378 -28.40 8.37 0.62
C ARG A 378 -28.99 9.23 -0.52
N GLU A 379 -28.15 10.00 -1.21
CA GLU A 379 -28.61 10.85 -2.32
C GLU A 379 -29.07 9.99 -3.52
N ASN A 380 -28.40 8.86 -3.77
CA ASN A 380 -28.78 7.96 -4.86
C ASN A 380 -30.10 7.24 -4.56
N GLU A 381 -30.30 6.74 -3.32
CA GLU A 381 -31.54 6.14 -2.82
C GLU A 381 -32.71 7.13 -2.93
N GLU A 382 -32.53 8.36 -2.45
CA GLU A 382 -33.56 9.41 -2.52
C GLU A 382 -33.92 9.72 -3.98
N SER A 383 -32.92 9.88 -4.85
CA SER A 383 -33.15 10.13 -6.28
C SER A 383 -33.81 8.94 -7.00
N GLN A 384 -33.54 7.70 -6.57
CA GLN A 384 -34.13 6.50 -7.16
C GLN A 384 -35.57 6.33 -6.71
N ALA A 385 -35.83 6.49 -5.41
CA ALA A 385 -37.17 6.45 -4.85
C ALA A 385 -38.09 7.51 -5.50
N GLU A 386 -37.61 8.74 -5.65
CA GLU A 386 -38.37 9.81 -6.30
C GLU A 386 -38.65 9.49 -7.78
N ARG A 387 -37.68 8.95 -8.52
CA ARG A 387 -37.88 8.61 -9.94
C ARG A 387 -38.79 7.41 -10.14
N TYR A 388 -38.61 6.34 -9.37
CA TYR A 388 -39.44 5.14 -9.49
C TYR A 388 -40.88 5.46 -9.11
N SER A 389 -41.13 6.19 -8.02
CA SER A 389 -42.49 6.60 -7.64
C SER A 389 -43.22 7.45 -8.70
N LYS A 390 -42.49 8.22 -9.51
CA LYS A 390 -43.08 9.04 -10.58
C LYS A 390 -43.29 8.32 -11.90
N HIS A 391 -42.49 7.30 -12.20
CA HIS A 391 -42.42 6.73 -13.54
C HIS A 391 -42.68 5.22 -13.63
N ASP A 392 -42.55 4.47 -12.53
CA ASP A 392 -42.63 3.01 -12.54
C ASP A 392 -43.02 2.46 -11.16
N ALA A 393 -44.31 2.17 -10.98
CA ALA A 393 -44.87 1.70 -9.71
C ALA A 393 -44.32 0.32 -9.29
N VAL A 394 -44.00 -0.56 -10.26
CA VAL A 394 -43.43 -1.88 -9.97
C VAL A 394 -42.02 -1.73 -9.42
N LYS A 395 -41.18 -0.90 -10.05
CA LYS A 395 -39.85 -0.59 -9.51
C LYS A 395 -39.91 0.11 -8.16
N ALA A 396 -40.90 0.96 -7.92
CA ALA A 396 -41.03 1.65 -6.64
C ALA A 396 -41.30 0.66 -5.50
N LEU A 397 -42.27 -0.24 -5.68
CA LEU A 397 -42.61 -1.28 -4.71
C LEU A 397 -41.43 -2.22 -4.47
N GLU A 398 -40.82 -2.72 -5.55
CA GLU A 398 -39.67 -3.61 -5.41
C GLU A 398 -38.47 -2.92 -4.75
N PHE A 399 -38.22 -1.66 -5.06
CA PHE A 399 -37.12 -0.92 -4.43
C PHE A 399 -37.35 -0.74 -2.93
N GLU A 400 -38.58 -0.47 -2.51
CA GLU A 400 -38.93 -0.36 -1.09
C GLU A 400 -38.76 -1.68 -0.34
N GLU A 401 -39.26 -2.79 -0.88
CA GLU A 401 -39.05 -4.12 -0.31
C GLU A 401 -37.56 -4.45 -0.15
N TYR A 402 -36.77 -4.16 -1.18
CA TYR A 402 -35.34 -4.47 -1.20
C TYR A 402 -34.57 -3.69 -0.14
N ARG A 403 -34.95 -2.42 0.10
CA ARG A 403 -34.40 -1.58 1.19
C ARG A 403 -34.77 -2.10 2.58
N GLN A 404 -35.94 -2.72 2.75
CA GLN A 404 -36.34 -3.30 4.02
C GLN A 404 -35.60 -4.62 4.29
N GLN A 405 -35.39 -5.43 3.25
CA GLN A 405 -34.78 -6.75 3.37
C GLN A 405 -33.26 -6.69 3.51
N LYS A 406 -32.59 -5.80 2.77
CA LYS A 406 -31.12 -5.74 2.72
C LYS A 406 -30.60 -4.44 3.32
N ASN A 407 -29.43 -4.54 3.96
CA ASN A 407 -28.69 -3.35 4.36
C ASN A 407 -28.09 -2.71 3.09
N SER A 408 -28.05 -1.38 3.04
CA SER A 408 -27.51 -0.68 1.88
C SER A 408 -26.00 -0.83 1.70
N PHE A 409 -25.23 -1.00 2.78
CA PHE A 409 -23.76 -0.94 2.71
C PHE A 409 -23.02 -2.17 3.24
N TRP A 410 -23.39 -2.68 4.43
CA TRP A 410 -22.71 -3.82 5.05
C TRP A 410 -23.59 -5.07 5.02
N PRO A 411 -23.07 -6.23 4.57
CA PRO A 411 -23.86 -7.45 4.53
C PRO A 411 -24.29 -7.87 5.94
N LYS A 412 -25.52 -8.37 6.07
CA LYS A 412 -25.99 -9.00 7.32
C LYS A 412 -25.20 -10.31 7.52
N LEU A 413 -25.07 -10.76 8.77
CA LEU A 413 -24.37 -12.02 9.08
C LEU A 413 -24.97 -13.23 8.36
N GLU A 414 -26.26 -13.19 8.05
CA GLU A 414 -26.97 -14.22 7.27
C GLU A 414 -26.43 -14.34 5.83
N GLU A 415 -25.97 -13.23 5.24
CA GLU A 415 -25.40 -13.19 3.89
C GLU A 415 -24.04 -13.87 3.79
N LEU A 416 -23.41 -14.24 4.91
CA LEU A 416 -22.18 -15.03 4.89
C LEU A 416 -22.42 -16.45 4.32
N LYS A 417 -23.67 -16.93 4.35
CA LYS A 417 -24.06 -18.21 3.73
C LYS A 417 -24.45 -18.06 2.26
N ASN A 418 -24.53 -16.84 1.73
CA ASN A 418 -24.88 -16.58 0.34
C ASN A 418 -23.75 -17.11 -0.59
N SER A 419 -24.12 -17.87 -1.61
CA SER A 419 -23.17 -18.47 -2.55
C SER A 419 -22.33 -17.42 -3.28
N TRP A 420 -22.90 -16.23 -3.56
CA TRP A 420 -22.15 -15.12 -4.16
C TRP A 420 -21.15 -14.51 -3.18
N THR A 421 -21.50 -14.38 -1.90
CA THR A 421 -20.54 -13.96 -0.87
C THR A 421 -19.37 -14.92 -0.81
N LEU A 422 -19.63 -16.23 -0.73
CA LEU A 422 -18.57 -17.26 -0.73
C LEU A 422 -17.74 -17.22 -2.02
N GLY A 423 -18.37 -17.01 -3.17
CA GLY A 423 -17.68 -16.83 -4.45
C GLY A 423 -16.73 -15.63 -4.42
N MET A 424 -17.16 -14.49 -3.86
CA MET A 424 -16.32 -13.29 -3.76
C MET A 424 -15.16 -13.48 -2.79
N LEU A 425 -15.37 -14.16 -1.66
CA LEU A 425 -14.28 -14.55 -0.77
C LEU A 425 -13.28 -15.48 -1.48
N GLY A 426 -13.78 -16.41 -2.30
CA GLY A 426 -12.97 -17.29 -3.14
C GLY A 426 -12.11 -16.52 -4.15
N VAL A 427 -12.65 -15.48 -4.79
CA VAL A 427 -11.90 -14.58 -5.68
C VAL A 427 -10.81 -13.83 -4.91
N GLY A 428 -11.11 -13.38 -3.69
CA GLY A 428 -10.12 -12.80 -2.78
C GLY A 428 -8.93 -13.72 -2.55
N VAL A 429 -9.18 -14.97 -2.15
CA VAL A 429 -8.15 -16.00 -1.92
C VAL A 429 -7.36 -16.29 -3.19
N ALA A 430 -8.04 -16.47 -4.33
CA ALA A 430 -7.40 -16.72 -5.62
C ALA A 430 -6.46 -15.56 -6.01
N GLY A 431 -6.86 -14.32 -5.72
CA GLY A 431 -6.03 -13.13 -5.91
C GLY A 431 -4.72 -13.18 -5.13
N VAL A 432 -4.77 -13.58 -3.85
CA VAL A 432 -3.57 -13.74 -3.01
C VAL A 432 -2.66 -14.84 -3.55
N VAL A 433 -3.23 -15.98 -3.94
CA VAL A 433 -2.46 -17.10 -4.52
C VAL A 433 -1.77 -16.68 -5.82
N LEU A 434 -2.50 -15.98 -6.70
CA LEU A 434 -1.98 -15.47 -7.97
C LEU A 434 -0.84 -14.46 -7.75
N GLU A 435 -1.03 -13.50 -6.85
CA GLU A 435 -0.03 -12.48 -6.54
C GLU A 435 1.25 -13.10 -5.98
N ARG A 436 1.14 -14.07 -5.05
CA ARG A 436 2.29 -14.81 -4.54
C ARG A 436 3.02 -15.58 -5.64
N GLY A 437 2.27 -16.21 -6.56
CA GLY A 437 2.84 -16.89 -7.72
C GLY A 437 3.60 -15.93 -8.65
N LEU A 438 3.02 -14.77 -8.96
CA LEU A 438 3.67 -13.73 -9.78
C LEU A 438 4.94 -13.20 -9.10
N ARG A 439 4.88 -12.93 -7.80
CA ARG A 439 6.04 -12.48 -7.03
C ARG A 439 7.19 -13.49 -7.07
N ALA A 440 6.88 -14.78 -6.97
CA ALA A 440 7.87 -15.86 -7.08
C ALA A 440 8.46 -16.02 -8.50
N MET A 441 7.72 -15.64 -9.55
CA MET A 441 8.24 -15.66 -10.93
C MET A 441 9.15 -14.47 -11.24
N VAL A 442 8.84 -13.29 -10.69
CA VAL A 442 9.66 -12.08 -10.87
C VAL A 442 10.96 -12.15 -10.07
N HIS A 443 10.96 -12.91 -8.97
CA HIS A 443 12.16 -13.25 -8.18
C HIS A 443 12.39 -14.78 -8.18
N PRO A 444 12.88 -15.37 -9.29
CA PRO A 444 13.03 -16.82 -9.37
C PRO A 444 14.13 -17.33 -8.41
N PHE A 445 13.70 -18.18 -7.47
CA PHE A 445 14.46 -19.03 -6.51
C PHE A 445 15.02 -18.39 -5.24
N VAL A 446 14.51 -18.85 -4.08
CA VAL A 446 15.07 -20.04 -3.41
C VAL A 446 13.93 -20.99 -3.01
N THR A 447 14.09 -22.29 -3.28
CA THR A 447 13.14 -23.37 -2.94
C THR A 447 13.00 -23.55 -1.42
N PRO A 448 11.80 -23.82 -0.89
CA PRO A 448 11.64 -24.23 0.51
C PRO A 448 12.31 -25.58 0.73
N ILE A 449 13.42 -25.59 1.48
CA ILE A 449 13.84 -26.80 2.16
C ILE A 449 12.87 -26.95 3.33
N THR A 450 11.93 -27.87 3.21
CA THR A 450 11.18 -28.36 4.38
C THR A 450 12.19 -28.92 5.38
N PRO A 451 12.28 -28.38 6.62
CA PRO A 451 13.01 -29.11 7.64
C PRO A 451 12.24 -30.41 7.87
N ASN A 452 12.91 -31.54 7.64
CA ASN A 452 12.43 -32.83 8.12
C ASN A 452 12.37 -32.73 9.64
N ILE A 453 11.16 -32.52 10.18
CA ILE A 453 10.88 -32.71 11.60
C ILE A 453 10.83 -34.22 11.79
N ASP A 454 11.99 -34.84 11.87
CA ASP A 454 12.20 -36.22 12.34
C ASP A 454 13.69 -36.43 12.54
N THR A 455 14.20 -35.93 13.67
CA THR A 455 15.32 -36.49 14.48
C THR A 455 15.71 -35.48 15.56
N CYS A 456 14.86 -35.30 16.55
CA CYS A 456 15.23 -34.76 17.86
C CYS A 456 14.56 -35.60 18.95
N ASP A 457 14.60 -36.93 18.80
CA ASP A 457 14.30 -37.86 19.89
C ASP A 457 15.62 -38.44 20.37
N GLY A 458 16.00 -38.07 21.59
CA GLY A 458 17.07 -38.74 22.30
C GLY A 458 17.98 -37.85 23.13
N PHE A 459 17.45 -37.11 24.10
CA PHE A 459 18.24 -36.84 25.32
C PHE A 459 17.33 -36.86 26.56
N LYS A 460 17.41 -37.96 27.30
CA LYS A 460 16.82 -38.13 28.63
C LYS A 460 17.46 -37.12 29.60
N LEU A 461 16.63 -36.32 30.25
CA LEU A 461 16.99 -35.53 31.43
C LEU A 461 17.36 -36.50 32.57
N HIS A 462 18.60 -36.40 33.06
CA HIS A 462 19.02 -37.02 34.31
C HIS A 462 19.31 -35.90 35.31
N HIS A 463 18.45 -35.79 36.33
CA HIS A 463 18.68 -34.98 37.53
C HIS A 463 19.80 -35.63 38.36
N PRO A 464 20.72 -34.83 38.93
CA PRO A 464 21.40 -35.22 40.15
C PRO A 464 21.01 -34.27 41.29
N ASP A 465 20.43 -34.85 42.32
CA ASP A 465 20.49 -34.34 43.68
C ASP A 465 21.96 -34.40 44.16
N HIS A 466 22.44 -33.37 44.87
CA HIS A 466 23.18 -33.55 46.12
C HIS A 466 23.51 -32.21 46.81
N GLU A 467 23.53 -32.33 48.14
CA GLU A 467 23.58 -31.35 49.23
C GLU A 467 24.80 -30.41 49.26
N ALA A 468 24.60 -29.25 49.90
CA ALA A 468 25.64 -28.27 50.26
C ALA A 468 26.52 -28.73 51.44
N PRO A 469 27.66 -28.07 51.70
CA PRO A 469 27.63 -27.10 52.82
C PRO A 469 28.45 -25.81 52.62
N LEU A 470 28.09 -24.80 53.44
CA LEU A 470 28.65 -23.45 53.56
C LEU A 470 30.13 -23.40 53.98
N THR A 471 30.92 -22.50 53.39
CA THR A 471 31.97 -21.74 54.09
C THR A 471 32.22 -20.37 53.42
N THR A 472 32.74 -19.45 54.23
CA THR A 472 32.76 -17.99 54.17
C THR A 472 33.90 -17.36 53.34
N GLY A 473 33.65 -16.19 52.72
CA GLY A 473 34.71 -15.21 52.37
C GLY A 473 34.52 -14.47 51.05
N ASN A 474 34.44 -13.13 51.11
CA ASN A 474 34.60 -12.18 49.98
C ASN A 474 35.88 -11.35 50.29
N PRO A 475 36.64 -10.74 49.32
CA PRO A 475 36.10 -9.89 48.24
C PRO A 475 36.86 -9.81 46.87
N ALA A 476 36.10 -9.45 45.82
CA ALA A 476 36.45 -8.65 44.63
C ALA A 476 37.41 -9.21 43.52
N PRO A 477 37.53 -8.56 42.34
CA PRO A 477 36.83 -8.92 41.11
C PRO A 477 37.77 -9.45 40.00
N SER A 478 37.40 -10.49 39.27
CA SER A 478 38.16 -10.92 38.08
C SER A 478 37.28 -11.15 36.86
N LYS A 479 37.73 -10.56 35.74
CA LYS A 479 37.21 -10.72 34.39
C LYS A 479 37.32 -12.19 33.97
N ALA A 480 36.21 -12.80 33.55
CA ALA A 480 36.24 -14.05 32.78
C ALA A 480 35.36 -13.90 31.53
N ARG A 481 36.03 -13.68 30.40
CA ARG A 481 35.50 -13.89 29.04
C ARG A 481 35.38 -15.42 28.86
N GLN A 482 34.17 -15.96 28.74
CA GLN A 482 34.00 -17.30 28.17
C GLN A 482 33.90 -17.17 26.65
N SER A 483 34.94 -17.64 25.99
CA SER A 483 35.02 -17.84 24.55
C SER A 483 34.48 -19.24 24.26
N TYR A 484 33.44 -19.35 23.45
CA TYR A 484 33.05 -20.61 22.84
C TYR A 484 33.68 -20.66 21.45
N GLN A 485 34.81 -21.36 21.35
CA GLN A 485 35.38 -21.79 20.08
C GLN A 485 34.53 -22.95 19.53
N CYS A 486 33.98 -22.78 18.34
CA CYS A 486 33.45 -23.88 17.54
C CYS A 486 34.60 -24.44 16.68
N PRO A 487 34.86 -25.76 16.65
CA PRO A 487 35.94 -26.32 15.86
C PRO A 487 35.59 -26.33 14.36
N LEU A 488 36.45 -25.67 13.58
CA LEU A 488 36.48 -25.73 12.12
C LEU A 488 37.00 -27.10 11.64
N THR A 489 36.50 -27.49 10.46
CA THR A 489 37.04 -28.46 9.49
C THR A 489 36.95 -29.98 9.79
N LYS A 490 36.14 -30.66 8.98
CA LYS A 490 36.50 -31.95 8.38
C LYS A 490 36.51 -31.77 6.87
N GLU A 491 37.67 -32.01 6.26
CA GLU A 491 37.92 -32.02 4.83
C GLU A 491 36.99 -33.02 4.11
N LEU A 492 36.44 -32.61 2.98
CA LEU A 492 35.84 -33.50 1.98
C LEU A 492 36.87 -33.71 0.86
N SER A 493 37.42 -34.92 0.79
CA SER A 493 38.28 -35.36 -0.32
C SER A 493 37.48 -35.48 -1.63
N PRO A 494 38.05 -35.13 -2.80
CA PRO A 494 37.38 -35.31 -4.09
C PRO A 494 37.42 -36.77 -4.56
N VAL A 495 36.27 -37.30 -4.98
CA VAL A 495 36.15 -38.57 -5.70
C VAL A 495 36.54 -38.35 -7.17
N PRO A 496 37.42 -39.18 -7.76
CA PRO A 496 37.81 -39.01 -9.16
C PRO A 496 36.71 -39.47 -10.13
N LEU A 497 36.50 -38.66 -11.17
CA LEU A 497 35.77 -38.99 -12.39
C LEU A 497 36.42 -40.19 -13.08
N ASN A 498 35.68 -41.28 -13.24
CA ASN A 498 36.10 -42.42 -14.05
C ASN A 498 35.52 -42.28 -15.46
N SER A 499 36.40 -42.30 -16.45
CA SER A 499 36.14 -42.13 -17.87
C SER A 499 36.04 -43.47 -18.61
N GLY A 500 34.90 -43.68 -19.27
CA GLY A 500 34.73 -44.46 -20.51
C GLY A 500 34.41 -45.96 -20.38
N PRO A 501 34.11 -46.63 -21.51
CA PRO A 501 33.64 -46.13 -22.82
C PRO A 501 32.11 -46.20 -23.00
#